data_AF-A0A0M9E0J1-F1
#
_entry.id   AF-A0A0M9E0J1-F1
#
_cell.length_a   1.000
_cell.length_b   1.000
_cell.length_c   1.000
_cell.angle_alpha   90.00
_cell.angle_beta   90.00
_cell.angle_gamma   90.00
#
_symmetry.space_group_name_H-M   'P 1'
#
loop_
_entity.id
_entity.type
_entity.pdbx_description
1 polymer ?
#
loop_
_entity_poly.entity_id
_entity_poly.type
_entity_poly.pdbx_seq_one_letter_code
_entity_poly.pdbx_strand_id
1 'polypeptide(L)' 'AVGYPEGKYSGLAFGLGVERMVMLKYGIHDIRLFYDNDLRFLRQF' A
#
# COMPACT_ATOMS: atom_id res chain seq x y z
N ALA A 1 16.15 -18.85 -1.27
CA ALA A 1 16.68 -17.98 -2.34
C ALA A 1 16.35 -18.62 -3.69
N VAL A 2 16.02 -17.83 -4.72
CA VAL A 2 15.48 -18.32 -6.02
C VAL A 2 16.56 -18.79 -7.03
N GLY A 3 17.80 -19.01 -6.57
CA GLY A 3 18.84 -19.68 -7.37
C GLY A 3 19.57 -18.83 -8.42
N TYR A 4 19.59 -17.49 -8.28
CA TYR A 4 20.38 -16.63 -9.18
C TYR A 4 21.89 -16.77 -8.93
N PRO A 5 22.72 -16.85 -9.99
CA PRO A 5 24.18 -16.86 -9.85
C PRO A 5 24.69 -15.59 -9.15
N GLU A 6 25.52 -15.77 -8.12
CA GLU A 6 26.15 -14.65 -7.40
C GLU A 6 27.02 -13.80 -8.34
N GLY A 7 27.01 -12.48 -8.13
CA GLY A 7 27.87 -11.54 -8.85
C GLY A 7 27.46 -11.20 -10.29
N LYS A 8 26.45 -11.84 -10.85
CA LYS A 8 25.99 -11.59 -12.23
C LYS A 8 24.80 -10.61 -12.31
N TYR A 9 24.07 -10.44 -11.21
CA TYR A 9 22.85 -9.65 -11.16
C TYR A 9 22.81 -8.79 -9.89
N SER A 10 22.42 -7.53 -10.04
CA SER A 10 22.11 -6.60 -8.94
C SER A 10 20.61 -6.32 -8.93
N GLY A 11 20.02 -6.22 -7.75
CA GLY A 11 18.58 -5.99 -7.58
C GLY A 11 18.29 -4.82 -6.64
N LEU A 12 17.26 -4.04 -6.99
CA LEU A 12 16.65 -3.04 -6.12
C LEU A 12 15.22 -3.49 -5.83
N ALA A 13 14.82 -3.43 -4.56
CA ALA A 13 13.45 -3.71 -4.15
C ALA A 13 12.94 -2.53 -3.32
N PHE A 14 11.69 -2.16 -3.55
CA PHE A 14 10.96 -1.22 -2.71
C PHE A 14 9.52 -1.72 -2.52
N GLY A 15 8.90 -1.29 -1.43
CA GLY A 15 7.51 -1.59 -1.12
C GLY A 15 6.84 -0.34 -0.60
N LEU A 16 5.59 -0.14 -1.02
CA LEU A 16 4.75 0.97 -0.57
C LEU A 16 3.41 0.41 -0.14
N GLY A 17 2.92 0.85 1.00
CA GLY A 17 1.57 0.52 1.47
C GLY A 17 0.54 1.41 0.77
N VAL A 18 -0.42 0.80 0.09
CA VAL A 18 -1.47 1.53 -0.64
C VAL A 18 -2.30 2.37 0.34
N GLU A 19 -2.66 1.81 1.48
CA GLU A 19 -3.45 2.47 2.53
C GLU A 19 -2.77 3.75 3.01
N ARG A 20 -1.46 3.71 3.27
CA ARG A 20 -0.67 4.87 3.73
C ARG A 20 -0.66 5.99 2.69
N MET A 21 -0.50 5.65 1.41
CA MET A 21 -0.48 6.63 0.33
C MET A 21 -1.86 7.29 0.14
N VAL A 22 -2.93 6.49 0.22
CA VAL A 22 -4.31 6.97 0.13
C VAL A 22 -4.66 7.86 1.33
N MET A 23 -4.29 7.46 2.54
CA MET A 23 -4.52 8.26 3.76
C MET A 23 -3.89 9.64 3.68
N LEU A 24 -2.65 9.73 3.19
CA LEU A 24 -1.97 11.02 2.99
C LEU A 24 -2.62 11.85 1.88
N LYS A 25 -3.00 11.21 0.77
CA LYS A 25 -3.58 11.90 -0.39
C LYS A 25 -4.97 12.50 -0.10
N TYR A 26 -5.80 11.78 0.65
CA TYR A 26 -7.19 12.16 0.91
C TYR A 26 -7.46 12.65 2.33
N GLY A 27 -6.41 12.81 3.16
CA GLY A 27 -6.56 13.27 4.54
C GLY A 27 -7.33 12.31 5.44
N ILE A 28 -7.28 11.01 5.16
CA ILE A 28 -7.97 10.00 5.98
C ILE A 28 -7.11 9.69 7.20
N HIS A 29 -7.65 9.94 8.40
CA HIS A 29 -6.92 9.80 9.66
C HIS A 29 -7.08 8.43 10.33
N ASP A 30 -8.06 7.64 9.90
CA ASP A 30 -8.37 6.33 10.48
C ASP A 30 -8.38 5.24 9.41
N ILE A 31 -7.47 4.27 9.55
CA ILE A 31 -7.31 3.16 8.61
C ILE A 31 -8.49 2.17 8.65
N ARG A 32 -9.24 2.13 9.76
CA ARG A 32 -10.38 1.20 9.92
C ARG A 32 -11.51 1.50 8.94
N LEU A 33 -11.62 2.75 8.50
CA LEU A 33 -12.61 3.17 7.50
C LEU A 33 -12.52 2.36 6.19
N PHE A 34 -11.34 1.82 5.85
CA PHE A 34 -11.19 0.95 4.69
C PHE A 34 -11.78 -0.45 4.87
N TYR A 35 -11.95 -0.93 6.10
CA TYR A 35 -12.39 -2.30 6.42
C TYR A 35 -13.78 -2.37 7.05
N ASP A 36 -14.29 -1.25 7.59
CA ASP A 36 -15.61 -1.19 8.22
C ASP A 36 -16.78 -1.25 7.20
N ASN A 37 -16.49 -1.14 5.89
CA ASN A 37 -17.48 -1.21 4.80
C ASN A 37 -18.66 -0.22 4.94
N ASP A 38 -18.44 0.94 5.55
CA ASP A 38 -19.48 1.96 5.72
C ASP A 38 -19.82 2.63 4.38
N LEU A 39 -21.08 2.47 3.94
CA LEU A 39 -21.57 3.08 2.70
C LEU A 39 -21.43 4.61 2.68
N ARG A 40 -21.44 5.28 3.83
CA ARG A 40 -21.22 6.74 3.93
C ARG A 40 -19.81 7.11 3.50
N PHE A 41 -18.82 6.31 3.88
CA PHE A 41 -17.42 6.48 3.47
C PHE A 41 -17.24 6.12 2.00
N LEU A 42 -17.79 4.99 1.56
CA LEU A 42 -17.63 4.51 0.18
C LEU A 42 -18.23 5.47 -0.87
N ARG A 43 -19.29 6.21 -0.52
CA ARG A 43 -19.91 7.21 -1.42
C ARG A 43 -19.12 8.52 -1.58
N GLN A 44 -18.05 8.72 -0.82
CA GLN A 44 -17.25 9.96 -0.86
C GLN A 44 -16.24 9.97 -2.02
N PHE A 45 -16.07 8.84 -2.71
CA PHE A 45 -15.09 8.63 -3.76
C PHE A 45 -15.75 8.23 -5.08
#